data_AF-A0A198APB6-F1
#
_entry.id   AF-A0A198APB6-F1
#
_cell.length_a   1.000
_cell.length_b   1.000
_cell.length_c   1.000
_cell.angle_alpha   90.00
_cell.angle_beta   90.00
_cell.angle_gamma   90.00
#
_symmetry.space_group_name_H-M   'P 1'
#
loop_
_entity.id
_entity.type
_entity.pdbx_description
1 polymer ?
#
loop_
_entity_poly.entity_id
_entity_poly.type
_entity_poly.pdbx_seq_one_letter_code
_entity_poly.pdbx_strand_id
1 'polypeptide(L)'
;MKSLRSKFAILMLCFSLLLPTLASAHEVKTTGPAPDLQMALGQLLGEHAYLAIIAMQKGYDGSPDFADAAVALGKNTDDLSAAIASVYGQPAGDAFKPIWSSHIGYFVEYVKATVAKDEAGRLKAIAELEDYRMKQAEFFNKANPAYFDKTAIADGLKMHITHLLDAFNAYVNKDYDMAYADARTAYAHMFMTASALAGGIEAQYPDKFPAATVKSPGIDLRAGLGQLLGEHATLAILAMQKGINGTPDFAAAAGALGKNTDDLTAAIASVYGKAAGDAFKPIWSSHIGYFVDYVKATGAKDEAGRTKAVADLEEYRMEQAQFFNMANPAYFKTAEIADGLKMHIDHLLQAFNAYVNKDYALTYTDARTAYAHMFMTATALAGGIVAQFPETFHGPAAPMSPTTSIWMKIGSGALTINGTTTWMDVAPFMKDGNTFIPLRYLGEAIGAEVTWDAASQTAWVKTGGNTATFWIGKPYMELNGQRKEIGTPIILQGGRTQVPLRFITELLGWDVKWNDTDWSITLTKQMAMEMGHSH
;
A
#
# COMPACT_ATOMS: atom_id res chain seq x y z
N MET A 1 13.57 22.14 27.05
CA MET A 1 12.42 21.62 26.28
C MET A 1 12.82 21.46 24.81
N LYS A 2 13.59 20.42 24.49
CA LYS A 2 14.07 20.08 23.15
C LYS A 2 14.17 18.55 23.07
N SER A 3 13.08 17.89 22.69
CA SER A 3 13.07 16.50 22.16
C SER A 3 11.68 15.99 21.75
N LEU A 4 10.60 16.77 21.90
CA LEU A 4 9.25 16.29 21.55
C LEU A 4 8.89 16.33 20.05
N ARG A 5 9.70 16.96 19.18
CA ARG A 5 9.30 17.25 17.79
C ARG A 5 9.77 16.24 16.73
N SER A 6 10.61 15.25 17.10
CA SER A 6 11.05 14.17 16.19
C SER A 6 10.13 12.94 16.19
N LYS A 7 9.10 12.93 17.05
CA LYS A 7 8.22 11.76 17.23
C LYS A 7 7.05 11.68 16.24
N PHE A 8 6.82 12.68 15.39
CA PHE A 8 5.69 12.65 14.45
C PHE A 8 5.89 11.69 13.27
N ALA A 9 7.14 11.46 12.82
CA ALA A 9 7.43 10.44 11.81
C ALA A 9 7.35 9.00 12.36
N ILE A 10 7.57 8.81 13.67
CA ILE A 10 7.43 7.52 14.36
C ILE A 10 5.95 7.25 14.74
N LEU A 11 5.10 8.29 14.80
CA LEU A 11 3.72 8.16 15.28
C LEU A 11 2.78 7.44 14.30
N MET A 12 3.10 7.39 13.00
CA MET A 12 2.30 6.60 12.04
C MET A 12 2.49 5.08 12.18
N LEU A 13 3.51 4.61 12.90
CA LEU A 13 3.68 3.19 13.22
C LEU A 13 2.98 2.77 14.52
N CYS A 14 2.39 3.70 15.31
CA CYS A 14 1.94 3.42 16.68
C CYS A 14 0.46 3.74 17.00
N PHE A 15 -0.39 4.17 16.05
CA PHE A 15 -1.83 4.32 16.31
C PHE A 15 -2.66 3.24 15.61
N SER A 16 -2.57 2.03 16.15
CA SER A 16 -3.50 0.91 15.87
C SER A 16 -4.09 0.33 17.15
N LEU A 17 -4.34 1.16 18.16
CA LEU A 17 -5.00 0.74 19.40
C LEU A 17 -6.03 1.77 19.84
N LEU A 18 -7.30 1.52 19.48
CA LEU A 18 -8.51 1.60 20.33
C LEU A 18 -9.77 1.87 19.49
N LEU A 19 -10.25 0.83 18.80
CA LEU A 19 -11.67 0.56 18.64
C LEU A 19 -11.85 -0.96 18.76
N PRO A 20 -12.83 -1.47 19.52
CA PRO A 20 -13.11 -2.89 19.55
C PRO A 20 -13.83 -3.25 18.25
N THR A 21 -13.13 -3.87 17.30
CA THR A 21 -13.76 -4.50 16.15
C THR A 21 -13.73 -6.02 16.34
N LEU A 22 -14.91 -6.63 16.21
CA LEU A 22 -15.06 -8.06 15.99
C LEU A 22 -14.32 -8.39 14.70
N ALA A 23 -13.10 -8.88 14.81
CA ALA A 23 -12.29 -9.29 13.68
C ALA A 23 -12.93 -10.52 13.02
N SER A 24 -13.52 -10.33 11.83
CA SER A 24 -13.84 -11.42 10.92
C SER A 24 -12.63 -11.65 10.00
N ALA A 25 -12.24 -12.90 9.81
CA ALA A 25 -10.98 -13.31 9.17
C ALA A 25 -10.87 -13.05 7.65
N HIS A 26 -11.64 -12.10 7.09
CA HIS A 26 -11.76 -11.84 5.65
C HIS A 26 -11.65 -10.34 5.24
N GLU A 27 -11.29 -9.42 6.15
CA GLU A 27 -11.08 -8.02 5.78
C GLU A 27 -9.72 -7.82 5.09
N VAL A 28 -9.70 -7.34 3.84
CA VAL A 28 -8.47 -6.80 3.25
C VAL A 28 -8.17 -5.49 3.94
N LYS A 29 -7.12 -5.51 4.75
CA LYS A 29 -6.61 -4.33 5.41
C LYS A 29 -5.82 -3.51 4.39
N THR A 30 -6.27 -2.28 4.15
CA THR A 30 -5.49 -1.28 3.40
C THR A 30 -4.32 -0.73 4.22
N THR A 31 -4.20 -1.16 5.48
CA THR A 31 -3.17 -0.81 6.46
C THR A 31 -2.43 -2.05 6.94
N GLY A 32 -1.26 -1.86 7.53
CA GLY A 32 -0.35 -2.92 7.91
C GLY A 32 1.09 -2.56 7.58
N PRO A 33 2.09 -3.32 8.06
CA PRO A 33 3.49 -2.92 7.97
C PRO A 33 3.97 -2.54 6.56
N ALA A 34 3.63 -3.33 5.54
CA ALA A 34 4.07 -3.07 4.17
C ALA A 34 3.28 -1.96 3.46
N PRO A 35 1.92 -1.92 3.49
CA PRO A 35 1.20 -0.83 2.86
C PRO A 35 1.41 0.50 3.60
N ASP A 36 1.63 0.47 4.92
CA ASP A 36 2.02 1.67 5.69
C ASP A 36 3.44 2.14 5.32
N LEU A 37 4.38 1.22 5.05
CA LEU A 37 5.70 1.57 4.52
C LEU A 37 5.59 2.26 3.15
N GLN A 38 4.80 1.71 2.22
CA GLN A 38 4.57 2.33 0.91
C GLN A 38 3.97 3.73 1.05
N MET A 39 2.96 3.90 1.90
CA MET A 39 2.34 5.20 2.15
C MET A 39 3.32 6.19 2.78
N ALA A 40 4.12 5.77 3.77
CA ALA A 40 5.10 6.63 4.42
C ALA A 40 6.20 7.08 3.45
N LEU A 41 6.72 6.16 2.64
CA LEU A 41 7.70 6.49 1.60
C LEU A 41 7.09 7.42 0.54
N GLY A 42 5.87 7.17 0.08
CA GLY A 42 5.17 8.02 -0.89
C GLY A 42 4.95 9.42 -0.37
N GLN A 43 4.50 9.55 0.88
CA GLN A 43 4.33 10.83 1.56
C GLN A 43 5.65 11.61 1.61
N LEU A 44 6.73 10.98 2.10
CA LEU A 44 8.01 11.64 2.30
C LEU A 44 8.70 11.99 0.97
N LEU A 45 8.72 11.07 0.00
CA LEU A 45 9.34 11.30 -1.30
C LEU A 45 8.55 12.33 -2.13
N GLY A 46 7.21 12.27 -2.10
CA GLY A 46 6.35 13.27 -2.75
C GLY A 46 6.55 14.67 -2.15
N GLU A 47 6.60 14.78 -0.83
CA GLU A 47 6.90 16.05 -0.15
C GLU A 47 8.30 16.56 -0.54
N HIS A 48 9.29 15.66 -0.61
CA HIS A 48 10.65 16.01 -1.02
C HIS A 48 10.69 16.65 -2.42
N ALA A 49 10.06 16.00 -3.40
CA ALA A 49 10.00 16.50 -4.77
C ALA A 49 9.32 17.87 -4.83
N TYR A 50 8.20 18.04 -4.12
CA TYR A 50 7.49 19.31 -4.08
C TYR A 50 8.32 20.43 -3.42
N LEU A 51 8.94 20.16 -2.27
CA LEU A 51 9.80 21.13 -1.58
C LEU A 51 11.04 21.49 -2.42
N ALA A 52 11.60 20.55 -3.18
CA ALA A 52 12.69 20.81 -4.11
C ALA A 52 12.26 21.76 -5.23
N ILE A 53 11.10 21.52 -5.87
CA ILE A 53 10.52 22.40 -6.89
C ILE A 53 10.31 23.82 -6.33
N ILE A 54 9.71 23.93 -5.15
CA ILE A 54 9.53 25.21 -4.46
C ILE A 54 10.86 25.91 -4.21
N ALA A 55 11.84 25.19 -3.65
CA ALA A 55 13.13 25.78 -3.31
C ALA A 55 13.84 26.28 -4.57
N MET A 56 13.76 25.55 -5.68
CA MET A 56 14.32 25.98 -6.97
C MET A 56 13.64 27.25 -7.49
N GLN A 57 12.30 27.30 -7.51
CA GLN A 57 11.55 28.48 -7.92
C GLN A 57 11.87 29.69 -7.03
N LYS A 58 11.83 29.52 -5.71
CA LYS A 58 12.12 30.58 -4.73
C LYS A 58 13.56 31.06 -4.80
N GLY A 59 14.51 30.15 -5.05
CA GLY A 59 15.91 30.49 -5.26
C GLY A 59 16.13 31.33 -6.52
N TYR A 60 15.43 31.00 -7.61
CA TYR A 60 15.45 31.78 -8.84
C TYR A 60 14.79 33.16 -8.69
N ASP A 61 13.63 33.21 -8.04
CA ASP A 61 12.87 34.44 -7.81
C ASP A 61 13.52 35.35 -6.76
N GLY A 62 14.53 34.87 -6.02
CA GLY A 62 15.12 35.59 -4.88
C GLY A 62 14.11 35.79 -3.74
N SER A 63 13.17 34.85 -3.57
CA SER A 63 12.09 34.95 -2.59
C SER A 63 12.64 35.00 -1.16
N PRO A 64 12.05 35.83 -0.27
CA PRO A 64 12.55 36.02 1.10
C PRO A 64 12.47 34.75 1.96
N ASP A 65 11.63 33.79 1.59
CA ASP A 65 11.43 32.53 2.30
C ASP A 65 12.17 31.33 1.68
N PHE A 66 13.11 31.57 0.75
CA PHE A 66 13.95 30.52 0.16
C PHE A 66 14.71 29.70 1.23
N ALA A 67 15.27 30.37 2.24
CA ALA A 67 16.02 29.70 3.30
C ALA A 67 15.11 28.77 4.13
N ASP A 68 13.88 29.20 4.44
CA ASP A 68 12.91 28.39 5.16
C ASP A 68 12.43 27.18 4.35
N ALA A 69 12.26 27.35 3.03
CA ALA A 69 11.98 26.25 2.10
C ALA A 69 13.10 25.20 2.12
N ALA A 70 14.36 25.65 2.04
CA ALA A 70 15.53 24.77 2.12
C ALA A 70 15.64 24.05 3.47
N VAL A 71 15.28 24.72 4.58
CA VAL A 71 15.20 24.10 5.90
C VAL A 71 14.10 23.05 5.97
N ALA A 72 12.94 23.28 5.37
CA ALA A 72 11.86 22.29 5.29
C ALA A 72 12.29 21.06 4.48
N LEU A 73 12.97 21.26 3.34
CA LEU A 73 13.54 20.18 2.52
C LEU A 73 14.61 19.37 3.28
N GLY A 74 15.44 20.05 4.08
CA GLY A 74 16.40 19.41 4.97
C GLY A 74 15.74 18.55 6.06
N LYS A 75 14.67 19.04 6.69
CA LYS A 75 13.90 18.23 7.67
C LYS A 75 13.27 17.00 7.03
N ASN A 76 12.70 17.13 5.84
CA ASN A 76 12.20 15.98 5.08
C ASN A 76 13.33 14.96 4.77
N THR A 77 14.55 15.44 4.46
CA THR A 77 15.74 14.57 4.30
C THR A 77 16.07 13.80 5.58
N ASP A 78 15.96 14.44 6.74
CA ASP A 78 16.15 13.78 8.04
C ASP A 78 15.12 12.66 8.26
N ASP A 79 13.86 12.90 7.90
CA ASP A 79 12.79 11.91 8.03
C ASP A 79 12.93 10.75 7.04
N LEU A 80 13.35 11.01 5.79
CA LEU A 80 13.69 9.96 4.83
C LEU A 80 14.86 9.10 5.33
N SER A 81 15.89 9.73 5.87
CA SER A 81 17.02 9.02 6.49
C SER A 81 16.58 8.15 7.66
N ALA A 82 15.65 8.64 8.49
CA ALA A 82 15.07 7.86 9.59
C ALA A 82 14.21 6.69 9.08
N ALA A 83 13.46 6.87 8.00
CA ALA A 83 12.70 5.80 7.36
C ALA A 83 13.62 4.68 6.85
N ILE A 84 14.73 5.02 6.17
CA ILE A 84 15.75 4.05 5.75
C ILE A 84 16.37 3.34 6.97
N ALA A 85 16.71 4.09 8.03
CA ALA A 85 17.25 3.52 9.26
C ALA A 85 16.29 2.53 9.94
N SER A 86 14.98 2.77 9.85
CA SER A 86 13.97 1.88 10.44
C SER A 86 13.93 0.49 9.78
N VAL A 87 14.32 0.40 8.51
CA VAL A 87 14.34 -0.84 7.73
C VAL A 87 15.71 -1.53 7.82
N TYR A 88 16.77 -0.78 7.52
CA TYR A 88 18.13 -1.28 7.32
C TYR A 88 19.09 -1.02 8.49
N GLY A 89 18.60 -0.39 9.56
CA GLY A 89 19.38 -0.02 10.75
C GLY A 89 20.04 1.36 10.64
N GLN A 90 20.40 1.93 11.79
CA GLN A 90 20.98 3.28 11.88
C GLN A 90 22.20 3.51 10.95
N PRO A 91 23.16 2.58 10.81
CA PRO A 91 24.30 2.78 9.91
C PRO A 91 23.88 2.99 8.44
N ALA A 92 22.79 2.37 7.99
CA ALA A 92 22.27 2.57 6.64
C ALA A 92 21.64 3.96 6.47
N GLY A 93 20.90 4.44 7.48
CA GLY A 93 20.40 5.82 7.49
C GLY A 93 21.53 6.85 7.46
N ASP A 94 22.55 6.65 8.29
CA ASP A 94 23.72 7.53 8.36
C ASP A 94 24.50 7.56 7.03
N ALA A 95 24.56 6.44 6.31
CA ALA A 95 25.16 6.35 4.98
C ALA A 95 24.28 6.94 3.87
N PHE A 96 22.95 6.79 3.97
CA PHE A 96 21.97 7.32 3.02
C PHE A 96 21.99 8.86 3.01
N LYS A 97 21.92 9.47 4.20
CA LYS A 97 21.72 10.91 4.36
C LYS A 97 22.69 11.79 3.55
N PRO A 98 24.03 11.63 3.62
CA PRO A 98 24.94 12.48 2.86
C PRO A 98 24.84 12.27 1.34
N ILE A 99 24.50 11.06 0.88
CA ILE A 99 24.26 10.79 -0.55
C ILE A 99 23.00 11.54 -0.97
N TRP A 100 21.89 11.34 -0.24
CA TRP A 100 20.61 11.97 -0.50
C TRP A 100 20.67 13.50 -0.40
N SER A 101 21.35 14.07 0.59
CA SER A 101 21.40 15.53 0.71
C SER A 101 22.23 16.21 -0.38
N SER A 102 23.09 15.47 -1.08
CA SER A 102 24.02 16.05 -2.06
C SER A 102 23.30 16.63 -3.28
N HIS A 103 22.24 15.98 -3.79
CA HIS A 103 21.51 16.49 -4.96
C HIS A 103 20.83 17.82 -4.71
N ILE A 104 20.42 18.09 -3.46
CA ILE A 104 19.85 19.39 -3.08
C ILE A 104 20.86 20.51 -3.38
N GLY A 105 22.13 20.30 -3.02
CA GLY A 105 23.22 21.22 -3.34
C GLY A 105 23.39 21.40 -4.84
N TYR A 106 23.38 20.31 -5.61
CA TYR A 106 23.55 20.36 -7.07
C TYR A 106 22.41 21.12 -7.77
N PHE A 107 21.15 20.93 -7.33
CA PHE A 107 20.04 21.75 -7.83
C PHE A 107 20.18 23.22 -7.45
N VAL A 108 20.64 23.55 -6.24
CA VAL A 108 20.91 24.94 -5.84
C VAL A 108 22.00 25.56 -6.71
N GLU A 109 23.08 24.84 -7.01
CA GLU A 109 24.12 25.31 -7.92
C GLU A 109 23.60 25.49 -9.35
N TYR A 110 22.73 24.58 -9.83
CA TYR A 110 22.04 24.74 -11.12
C TYR A 110 21.19 26.02 -11.19
N VAL A 111 20.44 26.32 -10.12
CA VAL A 111 19.62 27.53 -10.00
C VAL A 111 20.52 28.78 -10.02
N LYS A 112 21.58 28.80 -9.20
CA LYS A 112 22.54 29.91 -9.16
C LYS A 112 23.19 30.16 -10.52
N ALA A 113 23.66 29.09 -11.18
CA ALA A 113 24.25 29.17 -12.51
C ALA A 113 23.25 29.70 -13.55
N THR A 114 21.98 29.28 -13.46
CA THR A 114 20.91 29.79 -14.32
C THR A 114 20.68 31.30 -14.12
N VAL A 115 20.61 31.78 -12.88
CA VAL A 115 20.49 33.22 -12.57
C VAL A 115 21.71 34.00 -13.08
N ALA A 116 22.91 33.44 -12.92
CA ALA A 116 24.16 34.03 -13.39
C ALA A 116 24.36 33.95 -14.93
N LYS A 117 23.47 33.25 -15.65
CA LYS A 117 23.63 32.91 -17.08
C LYS A 117 24.95 32.17 -17.37
N ASP A 118 25.39 31.35 -16.42
CA ASP A 118 26.60 30.54 -16.50
C ASP A 118 26.27 29.12 -17.00
N GLU A 119 26.42 28.91 -18.31
CA GLU A 119 26.15 27.61 -18.93
C GLU A 119 27.15 26.53 -18.49
N ALA A 120 28.41 26.89 -18.24
CA ALA A 120 29.40 25.94 -17.75
C ALA A 120 29.06 25.47 -16.33
N GLY A 121 28.59 26.38 -15.47
CA GLY A 121 28.05 26.07 -14.15
C GLY A 121 26.83 25.16 -14.20
N ARG A 122 25.89 25.41 -15.13
CA ARG A 122 24.72 24.54 -15.34
C ARG A 122 25.11 23.12 -15.74
N LEU A 123 26.00 22.98 -16.72
CA LEU A 123 26.48 21.68 -17.19
C LEU A 123 27.26 20.93 -16.10
N LYS A 124 28.03 21.65 -15.28
CA LYS A 124 28.70 21.08 -14.11
C LYS A 124 27.70 20.52 -13.10
N ALA A 125 26.66 21.27 -12.74
CA ALA A 125 25.64 20.80 -11.82
C ALA A 125 24.87 19.57 -12.36
N ILE A 126 24.61 19.51 -13.67
CA ILE A 126 24.03 18.33 -14.32
C ILE A 126 24.95 17.12 -14.19
N ALA A 127 26.26 17.29 -14.40
CA ALA A 127 27.23 16.20 -14.24
C ALA A 127 27.29 15.70 -12.78
N GLU A 128 27.19 16.60 -11.80
CA GLU A 128 27.14 16.23 -10.38
C GLU A 128 25.85 15.47 -10.02
N LEU A 129 24.72 15.84 -10.62
CA LEU A 129 23.45 15.09 -10.50
C LEU A 129 23.56 13.68 -11.10
N GLU A 130 24.28 13.53 -12.21
CA GLU A 130 24.55 12.22 -12.83
C GLU A 130 25.43 11.33 -11.93
N ASP A 131 26.45 11.90 -11.29
CA ASP A 131 27.26 11.20 -10.30
C ASP A 131 26.43 10.79 -9.06
N TYR A 132 25.57 11.68 -8.58
CA TYR A 132 24.63 11.39 -7.49
C TYR A 132 23.71 10.20 -7.85
N ARG A 133 23.12 10.24 -9.04
CA ARG A 133 22.22 9.19 -9.55
C ARG A 133 22.85 7.81 -9.42
N MET A 134 24.10 7.67 -9.87
CA MET A 134 24.83 6.40 -9.81
C MET A 134 25.18 5.98 -8.38
N LYS A 135 25.54 6.92 -7.50
CA LYS A 135 25.83 6.64 -6.08
C LYS A 135 24.58 6.19 -5.32
N GLN A 136 23.45 6.86 -5.56
CA GLN A 136 22.18 6.53 -4.92
C GLN A 136 21.66 5.17 -5.38
N ALA A 137 21.77 4.87 -6.68
CA ALA A 137 21.42 3.55 -7.22
C ALA A 137 22.30 2.44 -6.65
N GLU A 138 23.61 2.70 -6.50
CA GLU A 138 24.54 1.75 -5.88
C GLU A 138 24.21 1.51 -4.40
N PHE A 139 23.82 2.54 -3.66
CA PHE A 139 23.40 2.42 -2.27
C PHE A 139 22.23 1.44 -2.13
N PHE A 140 21.15 1.63 -2.90
CA PHE A 140 19.97 0.77 -2.85
C PHE A 140 20.28 -0.65 -3.34
N ASN A 141 21.01 -0.80 -4.46
CA ASN A 141 21.41 -2.11 -4.93
C ASN A 141 22.26 -2.88 -3.90
N LYS A 142 23.21 -2.23 -3.20
CA LYS A 142 23.97 -2.87 -2.12
C LYS A 142 23.08 -3.28 -0.94
N ALA A 143 22.07 -2.48 -0.62
CA ALA A 143 21.14 -2.79 0.45
C ALA A 143 20.24 -4.00 0.11
N ASN A 144 19.87 -4.18 -1.17
CA ASN A 144 18.96 -5.23 -1.61
C ASN A 144 19.23 -5.71 -3.05
N PRO A 145 20.34 -6.43 -3.30
CA PRO A 145 20.79 -6.74 -4.66
C PRO A 145 19.85 -7.70 -5.41
N ALA A 146 18.99 -8.44 -4.71
CA ALA A 146 18.05 -9.38 -5.31
C ALA A 146 16.85 -8.68 -5.98
N TYR A 147 16.43 -7.51 -5.46
CA TYR A 147 15.21 -6.83 -5.91
C TYR A 147 15.44 -5.40 -6.41
N PHE A 148 16.59 -4.82 -6.09
CA PHE A 148 16.95 -3.46 -6.52
C PHE A 148 18.04 -3.52 -7.59
N ASP A 149 17.62 -3.62 -8.85
CA ASP A 149 18.54 -3.51 -9.98
C ASP A 149 19.15 -2.10 -10.07
N LYS A 150 20.49 -2.05 -10.10
CA LYS A 150 21.23 -0.78 -10.10
C LYS A 150 20.87 0.07 -11.32
N THR A 151 20.77 -0.54 -12.49
CA THR A 151 20.49 0.18 -13.74
C THR A 151 19.08 0.74 -13.73
N ALA A 152 18.08 -0.07 -13.37
CA ALA A 152 16.69 0.35 -13.28
C ALA A 152 16.48 1.51 -12.29
N ILE A 153 17.10 1.45 -11.11
CA ILE A 153 17.04 2.57 -10.14
C ILE A 153 17.69 3.82 -10.72
N ALA A 154 18.87 3.67 -11.32
CA ALA A 154 19.57 4.78 -11.89
C ALA A 154 18.75 5.43 -13.02
N ASP A 155 18.07 4.64 -13.87
CA ASP A 155 17.23 5.14 -14.96
C ASP A 155 15.95 5.83 -14.43
N GLY A 156 15.33 5.29 -13.39
CA GLY A 156 14.23 5.95 -12.70
C GLY A 156 14.65 7.30 -12.10
N LEU A 157 15.79 7.35 -11.41
CA LEU A 157 16.34 8.61 -10.89
C LEU A 157 16.66 9.60 -12.02
N LYS A 158 17.16 9.14 -13.17
CA LYS A 158 17.39 9.99 -14.35
C LYS A 158 16.09 10.67 -14.78
N MET A 159 15.03 9.90 -14.97
CA MET A 159 13.72 10.41 -15.39
C MET A 159 13.17 11.41 -14.37
N HIS A 160 13.30 11.15 -13.07
CA HIS A 160 12.88 12.10 -12.05
C HIS A 160 13.67 13.42 -12.09
N ILE A 161 15.00 13.34 -12.16
CA ILE A 161 15.87 14.52 -12.26
C ILE A 161 15.52 15.33 -13.51
N THR A 162 15.27 14.66 -14.65
CA THR A 162 14.82 15.31 -15.89
C THR A 162 13.53 16.09 -15.67
N HIS A 163 12.48 15.49 -15.10
CA HIS A 163 11.22 16.23 -14.84
C HIS A 163 11.40 17.42 -13.90
N LEU A 164 12.26 17.33 -12.88
CA LEU A 164 12.58 18.46 -12.00
C LEU A 164 13.28 19.61 -12.76
N LEU A 165 14.25 19.27 -13.61
CA LEU A 165 14.95 20.26 -14.43
C LEU A 165 14.03 20.87 -15.49
N ASP A 166 13.17 20.07 -16.12
CA ASP A 166 12.21 20.53 -17.12
C ASP A 166 11.19 21.48 -16.50
N ALA A 167 10.61 21.12 -15.34
CA ALA A 167 9.72 22.00 -14.58
C ALA A 167 10.38 23.35 -14.25
N PHE A 168 11.64 23.33 -13.81
CA PHE A 168 12.38 24.55 -13.50
C PHE A 168 12.70 25.37 -14.76
N ASN A 169 13.16 24.73 -15.83
CA ASN A 169 13.49 25.41 -17.08
C ASN A 169 12.25 26.04 -17.73
N ALA A 170 11.12 25.34 -17.72
CA ALA A 170 9.83 25.87 -18.15
C ALA A 170 9.43 27.10 -17.31
N TYR A 171 9.61 27.04 -15.99
CA TYR A 171 9.35 28.16 -15.08
C TYR A 171 10.21 29.39 -15.41
N VAL A 172 11.51 29.20 -15.62
CA VAL A 172 12.47 30.25 -16.02
C VAL A 172 12.09 30.86 -17.37
N ASN A 173 11.62 30.01 -18.30
CA ASN A 173 11.14 30.43 -19.62
C ASN A 173 9.74 31.05 -19.59
N LYS A 174 9.11 31.14 -18.40
CA LYS A 174 7.73 31.63 -18.18
C LYS A 174 6.65 30.81 -18.88
N ASP A 175 6.97 29.58 -19.28
CA ASP A 175 5.98 28.59 -19.66
C ASP A 175 5.46 27.91 -18.38
N TYR A 176 4.62 28.65 -17.66
CA TYR A 176 4.14 28.22 -16.36
C TYR A 176 3.23 26.99 -16.46
N ASP A 177 2.43 26.85 -17.51
CA ASP A 177 1.58 25.67 -17.69
C ASP A 177 2.41 24.40 -17.83
N MET A 178 3.49 24.43 -18.62
CA MET A 178 4.44 23.32 -18.72
C MET A 178 5.19 23.10 -17.41
N ALA A 179 5.63 24.18 -16.75
CA ALA A 179 6.33 24.09 -15.46
C ALA A 179 5.53 23.33 -14.41
N TYR A 180 4.23 23.64 -14.29
CA TYR A 180 3.35 22.94 -13.37
C TYR A 180 3.02 21.52 -13.85
N ALA A 181 2.88 21.27 -15.16
CA ALA A 181 2.67 19.92 -15.67
C ALA A 181 3.85 18.98 -15.34
N ASP A 182 5.08 19.43 -15.54
CA ASP A 182 6.29 18.68 -15.21
C ASP A 182 6.46 18.53 -13.69
N ALA A 183 6.13 19.56 -12.90
CA ALA A 183 6.14 19.50 -11.44
C ALA A 183 5.20 18.41 -10.91
N ARG A 184 3.97 18.34 -11.44
CA ARG A 184 3.00 17.28 -11.10
C ARG A 184 3.50 15.89 -11.49
N THR A 185 4.14 15.78 -12.66
CA THR A 185 4.76 14.53 -13.12
C THR A 185 5.91 14.09 -12.21
N ALA A 186 6.79 15.01 -11.83
CA ALA A 186 7.88 14.74 -10.89
C ALA A 186 7.37 14.29 -9.52
N TYR A 187 6.29 14.92 -9.01
CA TYR A 187 5.62 14.54 -7.77
C TYR A 187 5.03 13.13 -7.86
N ALA A 188 4.25 12.83 -8.91
CA ALA A 188 3.64 11.52 -9.13
C ALA A 188 4.68 10.40 -9.25
N HIS A 189 5.79 10.67 -9.94
CA HIS A 189 6.88 9.70 -10.09
C HIS A 189 7.46 9.22 -8.74
N MET A 190 7.47 10.08 -7.71
CA MET A 190 7.93 9.69 -6.37
C MET A 190 7.04 8.65 -5.69
N PHE A 191 5.75 8.57 -6.03
CA PHE A 191 4.88 7.50 -5.54
C PHE A 191 5.15 6.16 -6.23
N MET A 192 5.52 6.18 -7.51
CA MET A 192 6.00 4.98 -8.20
C MET A 192 7.31 4.48 -7.60
N THR A 193 8.24 5.39 -7.30
CA THR A 193 9.49 5.06 -6.60
C THR A 193 9.22 4.50 -5.21
N ALA A 194 8.29 5.09 -4.45
CA ALA A 194 7.88 4.59 -3.14
C ALA A 194 7.32 3.17 -3.21
N SER A 195 6.46 2.88 -4.19
CA SER A 195 5.89 1.55 -4.42
C SER A 195 6.99 0.53 -4.76
N ALA A 196 7.92 0.87 -5.67
CA ALA A 196 9.03 0.00 -6.03
C ALA A 196 9.96 -0.29 -4.84
N LEU A 197 10.30 0.73 -4.05
CA LEU A 197 11.12 0.57 -2.84
C LEU A 197 10.40 -0.28 -1.79
N ALA A 198 9.13 0.01 -1.50
CA ALA A 198 8.35 -0.76 -0.54
C ALA A 198 8.24 -2.24 -0.95
N GLY A 199 7.95 -2.52 -2.22
CA GLY A 199 7.85 -3.89 -2.74
C GLY A 199 9.17 -4.66 -2.69
N GLY A 200 10.30 -4.01 -2.98
CA GLY A 200 11.61 -4.66 -2.83
C GLY A 200 12.00 -4.89 -1.37
N ILE A 201 11.70 -3.95 -0.47
CA ILE A 201 11.92 -4.10 0.97
C ILE A 201 11.06 -5.25 1.54
N GLU A 202 9.80 -5.33 1.13
CA GLU A 202 8.89 -6.41 1.52
C GLU A 202 9.44 -7.77 1.09
N ALA A 203 9.85 -7.88 -0.19
CA ALA A 203 10.39 -9.12 -0.73
C ALA A 203 11.72 -9.56 -0.07
N GLN A 204 12.49 -8.61 0.47
CA GLN A 204 13.72 -8.88 1.22
C GLN A 204 13.46 -9.31 2.66
N TYR A 205 12.41 -8.78 3.31
CA TYR A 205 12.09 -9.04 4.72
C TYR A 205 10.66 -9.56 4.90
N PRO A 206 10.33 -10.76 4.37
CA PRO A 206 8.97 -11.31 4.42
C PRO A 206 8.44 -11.50 5.85
N ASP A 207 9.32 -11.71 6.83
CA ASP A 207 8.95 -11.83 8.25
C ASP A 207 8.55 -10.48 8.88
N LYS A 208 9.11 -9.37 8.39
CA LYS A 208 8.77 -8.01 8.85
C LYS A 208 7.59 -7.44 8.06
N PHE A 209 7.46 -7.85 6.80
CA PHE A 209 6.48 -7.37 5.84
C PHE A 209 5.90 -8.58 5.07
N PRO A 210 4.80 -9.18 5.56
CA PRO A 210 4.23 -10.38 4.94
C PRO A 210 3.79 -10.12 3.48
N ALA A 211 4.27 -10.96 2.55
CA ALA A 211 4.32 -10.78 1.09
C ALA A 211 2.98 -10.53 0.32
N ALA A 212 1.85 -10.51 1.00
CA ALA A 212 0.53 -10.33 0.40
C ALA A 212 -0.01 -8.89 0.55
N THR A 213 0.82 -7.92 0.98
CA THR A 213 0.31 -6.71 1.60
C THR A 213 0.61 -5.39 0.89
N VAL A 214 1.30 -5.36 -0.27
CA VAL A 214 1.44 -4.09 -1.04
C VAL A 214 0.75 -4.09 -2.41
N LYS A 215 0.33 -5.25 -2.92
CA LYS A 215 -0.25 -5.38 -4.27
C LYS A 215 -1.72 -5.79 -4.25
N SER A 216 -2.56 -5.03 -3.53
CA SER A 216 -4.01 -5.17 -3.62
C SER A 216 -4.62 -3.90 -4.21
N PRO A 217 -5.72 -4.01 -4.98
CA PRO A 217 -6.41 -2.82 -5.50
C PRO A 217 -6.83 -1.85 -4.39
N GLY A 218 -7.14 -2.33 -3.18
CA GLY A 218 -7.46 -1.48 -2.04
C GLY A 218 -6.25 -0.68 -1.52
N ILE A 219 -5.05 -1.24 -1.59
CA ILE A 219 -3.81 -0.55 -1.22
C ILE A 219 -3.41 0.44 -2.31
N ASP A 220 -3.58 0.07 -3.58
CA ASP A 220 -3.39 0.97 -4.71
C ASP A 220 -4.36 2.16 -4.63
N LEU A 221 -5.61 1.93 -4.24
CA LEU A 221 -6.59 2.99 -3.99
C LEU A 221 -6.10 3.94 -2.88
N ARG A 222 -5.62 3.41 -1.75
CA ARG A 222 -5.09 4.22 -0.64
C ARG A 222 -3.90 5.07 -1.09
N ALA A 223 -2.96 4.48 -1.83
CA ALA A 223 -1.79 5.17 -2.37
C ALA A 223 -2.18 6.25 -3.38
N GLY A 224 -3.08 5.94 -4.31
CA GLY A 224 -3.59 6.89 -5.29
C GLY A 224 -4.33 8.07 -4.66
N LEU A 225 -5.22 7.81 -3.70
CA LEU A 225 -5.89 8.88 -2.95
C LEU A 225 -4.90 9.72 -2.14
N GLY A 226 -3.89 9.11 -1.52
CA GLY A 226 -2.86 9.84 -0.78
C GLY A 226 -2.03 10.75 -1.67
N GLN A 227 -1.65 10.26 -2.86
CA GLN A 227 -0.99 11.06 -3.88
C GLN A 227 -1.83 12.26 -4.29
N LEU A 228 -3.08 12.02 -4.71
CA LEU A 228 -3.93 13.07 -5.25
C LEU A 228 -4.33 14.12 -4.20
N LEU A 229 -4.68 13.69 -2.99
CA LEU A 229 -5.05 14.61 -1.90
C LEU A 229 -3.82 15.36 -1.36
N GLY A 230 -2.66 14.71 -1.25
CA GLY A 230 -1.41 15.36 -0.88
C GLY A 230 -0.99 16.43 -1.90
N GLU A 231 -1.06 16.08 -3.19
CA GLU A 231 -0.84 17.03 -4.28
C GLU A 231 -1.84 18.21 -4.22
N HIS A 232 -3.11 17.93 -3.97
CA HIS A 232 -4.14 18.98 -3.83
C HIS A 232 -3.78 20.00 -2.76
N ALA A 233 -3.41 19.54 -1.56
CA ALA A 233 -3.04 20.41 -0.45
C ALA A 233 -1.80 21.27 -0.77
N THR A 234 -0.80 20.67 -1.41
CA THR A 234 0.42 21.41 -1.81
C THR A 234 0.12 22.48 -2.85
N LEU A 235 -0.59 22.13 -3.93
CA LEU A 235 -1.01 23.07 -4.97
C LEU A 235 -1.91 24.19 -4.43
N ALA A 236 -2.80 23.89 -3.48
CA ALA A 236 -3.64 24.90 -2.83
C ALA A 236 -2.79 25.93 -2.05
N ILE A 237 -1.85 25.48 -1.22
CA ILE A 237 -0.94 26.36 -0.47
C ILE A 237 -0.13 27.23 -1.44
N LEU A 238 0.40 26.63 -2.50
CA LEU A 238 1.17 27.37 -3.50
C LEU A 238 0.31 28.41 -4.21
N ALA A 239 -0.87 28.03 -4.70
CA ALA A 239 -1.80 28.96 -5.35
C ALA A 239 -2.20 30.12 -4.43
N MET A 240 -2.43 29.87 -3.14
CA MET A 240 -2.70 30.94 -2.18
C MET A 240 -1.52 31.89 -2.00
N GLN A 241 -0.29 31.37 -1.89
CA GLN A 241 0.94 32.19 -1.81
C GLN A 241 1.17 33.01 -3.08
N LYS A 242 1.02 32.39 -4.26
CA LYS A 242 1.14 33.06 -5.56
C LYS A 242 0.05 34.13 -5.73
N GLY A 243 -1.17 33.83 -5.28
CA GLY A 243 -2.31 34.74 -5.31
C GLY A 243 -2.11 36.00 -4.47
N ILE A 244 -1.67 35.86 -3.21
CA ILE A 244 -1.42 37.04 -2.35
C ILE A 244 -0.23 37.87 -2.82
N ASN A 245 0.78 37.23 -3.41
CA ASN A 245 1.95 37.91 -3.96
C ASN A 245 1.66 38.55 -5.34
N GLY A 246 0.55 38.18 -5.99
CA GLY A 246 0.22 38.63 -7.34
C GLY A 246 1.24 38.17 -8.39
N THR A 247 1.82 36.97 -8.23
CA THR A 247 2.85 36.48 -9.15
C THR A 247 2.25 36.09 -10.51
N PRO A 248 3.02 36.20 -11.61
CA PRO A 248 2.51 35.92 -12.96
C PRO A 248 2.05 34.47 -13.16
N ASP A 249 2.57 33.54 -12.37
CA ASP A 249 2.30 32.10 -12.46
C ASP A 249 1.09 31.64 -11.65
N PHE A 250 0.38 32.55 -10.96
CA PHE A 250 -0.82 32.23 -10.17
C PHE A 250 -1.88 31.46 -11.00
N ALA A 251 -2.16 31.90 -12.23
CA ALA A 251 -3.16 31.26 -13.07
C ALA A 251 -2.79 29.81 -13.42
N ALA A 252 -1.52 29.54 -13.69
CA ALA A 252 -1.04 28.19 -13.98
C ALA A 252 -1.04 27.30 -12.71
N ALA A 253 -0.70 27.86 -11.55
CA ALA A 253 -0.79 27.16 -10.26
C ALA A 253 -2.25 26.76 -9.93
N ALA A 254 -3.19 27.69 -10.08
CA ALA A 254 -4.62 27.44 -9.91
C ALA A 254 -5.14 26.44 -10.97
N GLY A 255 -4.65 26.53 -12.21
CA GLY A 255 -4.96 25.58 -13.28
C GLY A 255 -4.47 24.17 -12.97
N ALA A 256 -3.29 24.01 -12.36
CA ALA A 256 -2.77 22.74 -11.89
C ALA A 256 -3.63 22.14 -10.78
N LEU A 257 -4.09 22.96 -9.83
CA LEU A 257 -5.04 22.56 -8.79
C LEU A 257 -6.39 22.10 -9.38
N GLY A 258 -6.86 22.77 -10.44
CA GLY A 258 -8.03 22.36 -11.21
C GLY A 258 -7.84 21.00 -11.90
N LYS A 259 -6.68 20.75 -12.53
CA LYS A 259 -6.36 19.45 -13.12
C LYS A 259 -6.31 18.33 -12.08
N ASN A 260 -5.74 18.60 -10.90
CA ASN A 260 -5.79 17.65 -9.78
C ASN A 260 -7.22 17.37 -9.29
N THR A 261 -8.11 18.37 -9.34
CA THR A 261 -9.56 18.17 -9.07
C THR A 261 -10.20 17.25 -10.09
N ASP A 262 -9.81 17.34 -11.37
CA ASP A 262 -10.26 16.41 -12.41
C ASP A 262 -9.78 14.97 -12.12
N ASP A 263 -8.54 14.81 -11.67
CA ASP A 263 -7.97 13.51 -11.31
C ASP A 263 -8.67 12.89 -10.07
N LEU A 264 -8.95 13.69 -9.03
CA LEU A 264 -9.76 13.27 -7.88
C LEU A 264 -11.18 12.89 -8.29
N THR A 265 -11.78 13.67 -9.19
CA THR A 265 -13.11 13.36 -9.75
C THR A 265 -13.10 12.03 -10.47
N ALA A 266 -12.07 11.76 -11.28
CA ALA A 266 -11.89 10.49 -11.97
C ALA A 266 -11.69 9.33 -10.99
N ALA A 267 -10.96 9.54 -9.88
CA ALA A 267 -10.78 8.55 -8.83
C ALA A 267 -12.10 8.22 -8.10
N ILE A 268 -12.96 9.21 -7.83
CA ILE A 268 -14.31 8.94 -7.28
C ILE A 268 -15.18 8.21 -8.31
N ALA A 269 -15.13 8.64 -9.57
CA ALA A 269 -15.91 8.03 -10.65
C ALA A 269 -15.52 6.58 -10.94
N SER A 270 -14.25 6.20 -10.73
CA SER A 270 -13.79 4.82 -10.93
C SER A 270 -14.37 3.84 -9.90
N VAL A 271 -14.75 4.35 -8.72
CA VAL A 271 -15.33 3.55 -7.63
C VAL A 271 -16.86 3.59 -7.67
N TYR A 272 -17.45 4.79 -7.73
CA TYR A 272 -18.89 5.00 -7.56
C TYR A 272 -19.62 5.29 -8.88
N GLY A 273 -18.92 5.24 -10.01
CA GLY A 273 -19.45 5.51 -11.34
C GLY A 273 -19.47 6.99 -11.71
N LYS A 274 -19.65 7.27 -13.01
CA LYS A 274 -19.59 8.62 -13.58
C LYS A 274 -20.52 9.63 -12.90
N ALA A 275 -21.74 9.23 -12.56
CA ALA A 275 -22.71 10.12 -11.90
C ALA A 275 -22.21 10.63 -10.53
N ALA A 276 -21.51 9.78 -9.77
CA ALA A 276 -20.91 10.19 -8.50
C ALA A 276 -19.76 11.17 -8.71
N GLY A 277 -18.91 10.95 -9.73
CA GLY A 277 -17.87 11.91 -10.11
C GLY A 277 -18.45 13.26 -10.55
N ASP A 278 -19.48 13.25 -11.40
CA ASP A 278 -20.16 14.46 -11.88
C ASP A 278 -20.79 15.25 -10.70
N ALA A 279 -21.28 14.56 -9.66
CA ALA A 279 -21.82 15.19 -8.45
C ALA A 279 -20.71 15.67 -7.48
N PHE A 280 -19.60 14.94 -7.38
CA PHE A 280 -18.45 15.29 -6.54
C PHE A 280 -17.78 16.59 -7.00
N LYS A 281 -17.51 16.71 -8.30
CA LYS A 281 -16.71 17.79 -8.88
C LYS A 281 -17.16 19.20 -8.50
N PRO A 282 -18.44 19.60 -8.63
CA PRO A 282 -18.86 20.96 -8.27
C PRO A 282 -18.73 21.24 -6.77
N ILE A 283 -19.01 20.25 -5.90
CA ILE A 283 -18.84 20.38 -4.44
C ILE A 283 -17.36 20.59 -4.12
N TRP A 284 -16.50 19.70 -4.62
CA TRP A 284 -15.05 19.79 -4.41
C TRP A 284 -14.40 21.02 -5.06
N SER A 285 -14.93 21.52 -6.17
CA SER A 285 -14.34 22.71 -6.80
C SER A 285 -14.69 24.00 -6.04
N SER A 286 -15.76 23.99 -5.24
CA SER A 286 -16.27 25.20 -4.58
C SER A 286 -15.28 25.77 -3.54
N HIS A 287 -14.62 24.92 -2.75
CA HIS A 287 -13.70 25.40 -1.70
C HIS A 287 -12.48 26.11 -2.26
N ILE A 288 -12.03 25.74 -3.46
CA ILE A 288 -10.94 26.45 -4.15
C ILE A 288 -11.31 27.92 -4.35
N GLY A 289 -12.56 28.19 -4.77
CA GLY A 289 -13.10 29.54 -4.90
C GLY A 289 -13.11 30.28 -3.56
N TYR A 290 -13.56 29.63 -2.49
CA TYR A 290 -13.63 30.24 -1.16
C TYR A 290 -12.24 30.56 -0.58
N PHE A 291 -11.23 29.72 -0.82
CA PHE A 291 -9.84 30.05 -0.48
C PHE A 291 -9.31 31.24 -1.32
N VAL A 292 -9.63 31.31 -2.61
CA VAL A 292 -9.28 32.46 -3.45
C VAL A 292 -9.94 33.74 -2.94
N ASP A 293 -11.20 33.68 -2.51
CA ASP A 293 -11.90 34.83 -1.92
C ASP A 293 -11.28 35.25 -0.59
N TYR A 294 -10.87 34.29 0.26
CA TYR A 294 -10.10 34.58 1.47
C TYR A 294 -8.77 35.29 1.17
N VAL A 295 -8.04 34.84 0.15
CA VAL A 295 -6.78 35.45 -0.29
C VAL A 295 -7.01 36.89 -0.76
N LYS A 296 -8.01 37.10 -1.63
CA LYS A 296 -8.38 38.44 -2.13
C LYS A 296 -8.79 39.38 -1.00
N ALA A 297 -9.65 38.92 -0.10
CA ALA A 297 -10.11 39.70 1.05
C ALA A 297 -8.94 40.05 1.99
N THR A 298 -8.00 39.12 2.20
CA THR A 298 -6.77 39.37 2.97
C THR A 298 -5.92 40.47 2.32
N GLY A 299 -5.69 40.40 1.01
CA GLY A 299 -4.96 41.43 0.27
C GLY A 299 -5.65 42.80 0.31
N ALA A 300 -6.98 42.82 0.28
CA ALA A 300 -7.80 44.02 0.39
C ALA A 300 -7.95 44.55 1.83
N LYS A 301 -7.43 43.83 2.84
CA LYS A 301 -7.67 44.09 4.28
C LYS A 301 -9.16 44.14 4.64
N ASP A 302 -9.96 43.31 3.96
CA ASP A 302 -11.40 43.18 4.15
C ASP A 302 -11.73 42.03 5.12
N GLU A 303 -11.89 42.36 6.40
CA GLU A 303 -12.22 41.37 7.43
C GLU A 303 -13.64 40.80 7.29
N ALA A 304 -14.57 41.55 6.71
CA ALA A 304 -15.92 41.05 6.44
C ALA A 304 -15.86 40.00 5.32
N GLY A 305 -15.10 40.29 4.25
CA GLY A 305 -14.82 39.34 3.17
C GLY A 305 -14.11 38.07 3.65
N ARG A 306 -13.10 38.20 4.53
CA ARG A 306 -12.44 37.03 5.14
C ARG A 306 -13.40 36.18 5.96
N THR A 307 -14.22 36.82 6.78
CA THR A 307 -15.23 36.16 7.61
C THR A 307 -16.26 35.43 6.75
N LYS A 308 -16.71 36.06 5.66
CA LYS A 308 -17.60 35.44 4.68
C LYS A 308 -16.97 34.21 4.03
N ALA A 309 -15.73 34.31 3.54
CA ALA A 309 -15.04 33.17 2.92
C ALA A 309 -14.88 31.98 3.88
N VAL A 310 -14.63 32.23 5.17
CA VAL A 310 -14.61 31.16 6.20
C VAL A 310 -15.99 30.55 6.43
N ALA A 311 -17.06 31.35 6.40
CA ALA A 311 -18.43 30.83 6.49
C ALA A 311 -18.80 29.98 5.27
N ASP A 312 -18.38 30.37 4.07
CA ASP A 312 -18.61 29.60 2.84
C ASP A 312 -17.82 28.26 2.87
N LEU A 313 -16.60 28.26 3.42
CA LEU A 313 -15.82 27.02 3.68
C LEU A 313 -16.51 26.10 4.69
N GLU A 314 -17.19 26.65 5.69
CA GLU A 314 -17.96 25.87 6.68
C GLU A 314 -19.20 25.22 6.05
N GLU A 315 -19.87 25.89 5.11
CA GLU A 315 -20.96 25.31 4.33
C GLU A 315 -20.45 24.16 3.44
N TYR A 316 -19.38 24.39 2.67
CA TYR A 316 -18.72 23.35 1.88
C TYR A 316 -18.36 22.12 2.70
N ARG A 317 -17.77 22.33 3.89
CA ARG A 317 -17.36 21.26 4.80
C ARG A 317 -18.52 20.32 5.11
N MET A 318 -19.70 20.88 5.37
CA MET A 318 -20.91 20.11 5.67
C MET A 318 -21.46 19.41 4.43
N GLU A 319 -21.52 20.09 3.29
CA GLU A 319 -21.99 19.50 2.03
C GLU A 319 -21.11 18.32 1.59
N GLN A 320 -19.79 18.50 1.62
CA GLN A 320 -18.83 17.46 1.25
C GLN A 320 -18.91 16.25 2.19
N ALA A 321 -19.09 16.48 3.50
CA ALA A 321 -19.29 15.42 4.47
C ALA A 321 -20.60 14.65 4.25
N GLN A 322 -21.69 15.34 3.90
CA GLN A 322 -22.96 14.72 3.55
C GLN A 322 -22.86 13.90 2.27
N PHE A 323 -22.14 14.38 1.26
CA PHE A 323 -21.89 13.65 0.02
C PHE A 323 -21.25 12.28 0.30
N PHE A 324 -20.17 12.24 1.09
CA PHE A 324 -19.51 10.97 1.44
C PHE A 324 -20.41 10.09 2.32
N ASN A 325 -21.13 10.66 3.29
CA ASN A 325 -22.08 9.89 4.10
C ASN A 325 -23.17 9.25 3.23
N MET A 326 -23.72 9.95 2.24
CA MET A 326 -24.72 9.41 1.32
C MET A 326 -24.15 8.26 0.48
N ALA A 327 -22.90 8.35 0.06
CA ALA A 327 -22.23 7.29 -0.70
C ALA A 327 -21.97 6.02 0.14
N ASN A 328 -21.65 6.19 1.43
CA ASN A 328 -21.32 5.07 2.33
C ASN A 328 -21.69 5.37 3.80
N PRO A 329 -22.97 5.33 4.18
CA PRO A 329 -23.42 5.76 5.50
C PRO A 329 -22.96 4.83 6.63
N ALA A 330 -22.55 3.61 6.30
CA ALA A 330 -22.02 2.64 7.26
C ALA A 330 -20.67 3.11 7.82
N TYR A 331 -19.76 3.58 6.95
CA TYR A 331 -18.37 3.90 7.31
C TYR A 331 -18.04 5.40 7.33
N PHE A 332 -18.83 6.23 6.64
CA PHE A 332 -18.57 7.67 6.54
C PHE A 332 -19.60 8.43 7.34
N LYS A 333 -19.28 8.80 8.60
CA LYS A 333 -20.18 9.63 9.42
C LYS A 333 -19.97 11.10 9.11
N THR A 334 -21.05 11.83 8.87
CA THR A 334 -21.01 13.25 8.52
C THR A 334 -20.20 14.07 9.54
N ALA A 335 -20.43 13.86 10.84
CA ALA A 335 -19.71 14.59 11.88
C ALA A 335 -18.19 14.36 11.83
N GLU A 336 -17.75 13.10 11.69
CA GLU A 336 -16.33 12.74 11.67
C GLU A 336 -15.61 13.31 10.44
N ILE A 337 -16.23 13.20 9.26
CA ILE A 337 -15.68 13.77 8.03
C ILE A 337 -15.61 15.29 8.12
N ALA A 338 -16.69 15.90 8.60
CA ALA A 338 -16.76 17.35 8.71
C ALA A 338 -15.70 17.86 9.72
N ASP A 339 -15.47 17.17 10.84
CA ASP A 339 -14.42 17.55 11.81
C ASP A 339 -13.01 17.40 11.21
N GLY A 340 -12.77 16.34 10.44
CA GLY A 340 -11.52 16.18 9.68
C GLY A 340 -11.31 17.30 8.66
N LEU A 341 -12.32 17.62 7.86
CA LEU A 341 -12.26 18.73 6.90
C LEU A 341 -12.01 20.08 7.61
N LYS A 342 -12.64 20.31 8.77
CA LYS A 342 -12.37 21.51 9.58
C LYS A 342 -10.89 21.63 9.96
N MET A 343 -10.31 20.55 10.50
CA MET A 343 -8.90 20.56 10.90
C MET A 343 -7.98 20.80 9.69
N HIS A 344 -8.29 20.24 8.52
CA HIS A 344 -7.52 20.51 7.31
C HIS A 344 -7.61 21.97 6.85
N ILE A 345 -8.83 22.53 6.78
CA ILE A 345 -9.07 23.93 6.41
C ILE A 345 -8.33 24.86 7.38
N ASP A 346 -8.41 24.59 8.68
CA ASP A 346 -7.72 25.38 9.71
C ASP A 346 -6.20 25.38 9.48
N HIS A 347 -5.57 24.25 9.16
CA HIS A 347 -4.13 24.19 8.86
C HIS A 347 -3.74 24.93 7.58
N LEU A 348 -4.57 24.87 6.53
CA LEU A 348 -4.34 25.64 5.29
C LEU A 348 -4.41 27.15 5.56
N LEU A 349 -5.42 27.61 6.30
CA LEU A 349 -5.57 29.01 6.67
C LEU A 349 -4.43 29.45 7.61
N GLN A 350 -3.99 28.61 8.54
CA GLN A 350 -2.84 28.89 9.42
C GLN A 350 -1.56 29.07 8.61
N ALA A 351 -1.24 28.14 7.70
CA ALA A 351 -0.07 28.24 6.83
C ALA A 351 -0.10 29.53 5.99
N PHE A 352 -1.25 29.86 5.40
CA PHE A 352 -1.40 31.09 4.64
C PHE A 352 -1.25 32.35 5.50
N ASN A 353 -1.90 32.41 6.66
CA ASN A 353 -1.81 33.56 7.55
C ASN A 353 -0.38 33.74 8.09
N ALA A 354 0.32 32.65 8.43
CA ALA A 354 1.73 32.69 8.80
C ALA A 354 2.59 33.26 7.67
N TYR A 355 2.31 32.87 6.41
CA TYR A 355 3.02 33.37 5.23
C TYR A 355 2.82 34.88 5.05
N VAL A 356 1.57 35.36 5.13
CA VAL A 356 1.24 36.79 5.04
C VAL A 356 1.91 37.59 6.16
N ASN A 357 2.00 37.01 7.36
CA ASN A 357 2.68 37.59 8.51
C ASN A 357 4.21 37.45 8.45
N LYS A 358 4.76 36.84 7.38
CA LYS A 358 6.19 36.57 7.17
C LYS A 358 6.82 35.65 8.22
N ASP A 359 6.01 34.87 8.93
CA ASP A 359 6.48 33.76 9.75
C ASP A 359 6.62 32.52 8.85
N TYR A 360 7.70 32.51 8.07
CA TYR A 360 7.93 31.46 7.08
C TYR A 360 8.22 30.11 7.74
N ALA A 361 8.94 30.10 8.87
CA ALA A 361 9.18 28.87 9.63
C ALA A 361 7.87 28.20 10.07
N LEU A 362 6.89 28.98 10.55
CA LEU A 362 5.56 28.48 10.86
C LEU A 362 4.79 28.08 9.60
N THR A 363 4.88 28.87 8.52
CA THR A 363 4.27 28.54 7.21
C THR A 363 4.59 27.12 6.76
N TYR A 364 5.88 26.75 6.72
CA TYR A 364 6.29 25.42 6.29
C TYR A 364 5.92 24.33 7.30
N THR A 365 5.82 24.67 8.59
CA THR A 365 5.37 23.73 9.63
C THR A 365 3.89 23.39 9.47
N ASP A 366 3.05 24.40 9.28
CA ASP A 366 1.60 24.23 9.09
C ASP A 366 1.28 23.62 7.72
N ALA A 367 2.02 24.03 6.67
CA ALA A 367 1.89 23.45 5.34
C ALA A 367 2.17 21.94 5.33
N ARG A 368 3.24 21.51 6.01
CA ARG A 368 3.56 20.10 6.18
C ARG A 368 2.49 19.34 6.98
N THR A 369 1.92 19.99 7.99
CA THR A 369 0.82 19.41 8.78
C THR A 369 -0.42 19.23 7.92
N ALA A 370 -0.80 20.23 7.13
CA ALA A 370 -1.91 20.15 6.17
C ALA A 370 -1.68 19.04 5.13
N TYR A 371 -0.46 18.92 4.60
CA TYR A 371 -0.06 17.87 3.68
C TYR A 371 -0.18 16.47 4.30
N ALA A 372 0.40 16.26 5.48
CA ALA A 372 0.36 14.98 6.18
C ALA A 372 -1.07 14.55 6.54
N HIS A 373 -1.94 15.50 6.87
CA HIS A 373 -3.34 15.22 7.17
C HIS A 373 -4.07 14.56 6.00
N MET A 374 -3.75 14.91 4.75
CA MET A 374 -4.37 14.31 3.56
C MET A 374 -4.09 12.81 3.41
N PHE A 375 -2.99 12.30 3.96
CA PHE A 375 -2.69 10.87 3.98
C PHE A 375 -3.56 10.11 4.99
N MET A 376 -3.93 10.77 6.10
CA MET A 376 -4.90 10.23 7.05
C MET A 376 -6.30 10.18 6.41
N THR A 377 -6.69 11.24 5.69
CA THR A 377 -7.94 11.29 4.94
C THR A 377 -7.99 10.21 3.85
N ALA A 378 -6.91 10.04 3.08
CA ALA A 378 -6.80 8.97 2.09
C ALA A 378 -6.95 7.58 2.71
N THR A 379 -6.35 7.36 3.89
CA THR A 379 -6.47 6.09 4.63
C THR A 379 -7.91 5.83 5.07
N ALA A 380 -8.60 6.84 5.62
CA ALA A 380 -10.00 6.72 6.04
C ALA A 380 -10.94 6.46 4.85
N LEU A 381 -10.78 7.23 3.76
CA LEU A 381 -11.58 7.06 2.54
C LEU A 381 -11.36 5.70 1.90
N ALA A 382 -10.11 5.28 1.70
CA ALA A 382 -9.81 3.96 1.14
C ALA A 382 -10.36 2.85 2.04
N GLY A 383 -10.19 2.95 3.36
CA GLY A 383 -10.73 1.97 4.31
C GLY A 383 -12.25 1.81 4.20
N GLY A 384 -13.00 2.91 4.17
CA GLY A 384 -14.46 2.86 4.03
C GLY A 384 -14.90 2.35 2.66
N ILE A 385 -14.24 2.77 1.58
CA ILE A 385 -14.53 2.30 0.21
C ILE A 385 -14.29 0.79 0.08
N VAL A 386 -13.14 0.30 0.55
CA VAL A 386 -12.79 -1.13 0.49
C VAL A 386 -13.77 -1.96 1.32
N ALA A 387 -14.15 -1.47 2.50
CA ALA A 387 -15.13 -2.14 3.33
C ALA A 387 -16.54 -2.19 2.70
N GLN A 388 -16.89 -1.22 1.85
CA GLN A 388 -18.16 -1.23 1.10
C GLN A 388 -18.12 -2.16 -0.13
N PHE A 389 -16.97 -2.29 -0.79
CA PHE A 389 -16.80 -3.08 -2.01
C PHE A 389 -15.69 -4.15 -1.88
N PRO A 390 -15.82 -5.10 -0.95
CA PRO A 390 -14.77 -6.09 -0.70
C PRO A 390 -14.42 -6.89 -1.96
N GLU A 391 -15.41 -7.35 -2.73
CA GLU A 391 -15.20 -8.13 -3.96
C GLU A 391 -14.39 -7.39 -5.04
N THR A 392 -14.50 -6.05 -5.09
CA THR A 392 -13.77 -5.22 -6.07
C THR A 392 -12.31 -5.02 -5.65
N PHE A 393 -12.07 -4.83 -4.35
CA PHE A 393 -10.77 -4.39 -3.84
C PHE A 393 -9.94 -5.49 -3.17
N HIS A 394 -10.51 -6.66 -2.96
CA HIS A 394 -9.81 -7.81 -2.37
C HIS A 394 -8.96 -8.58 -3.40
N GLY A 395 -9.04 -8.22 -4.69
CA GLY A 395 -8.63 -9.10 -5.79
C GLY A 395 -9.57 -10.32 -5.87
N PRO A 396 -9.43 -11.24 -6.86
CA PRO A 396 -10.04 -12.55 -6.69
C PRO A 396 -9.54 -13.08 -5.36
N ALA A 397 -10.45 -13.54 -4.48
CA ALA A 397 -10.07 -14.18 -3.22
C ALA A 397 -8.82 -15.02 -3.50
N ALA A 398 -7.71 -14.78 -2.78
CA ALA A 398 -6.52 -15.62 -2.88
C ALA A 398 -7.06 -17.04 -2.96
N PRO A 399 -6.77 -17.83 -4.02
CA PRO A 399 -7.37 -19.14 -4.13
C PRO A 399 -7.05 -19.79 -2.80
N MET A 400 -8.09 -20.03 -1.99
CA MET A 400 -7.92 -20.84 -0.80
C MET A 400 -7.24 -22.06 -1.36
N SER A 401 -5.99 -22.30 -0.96
CA SER A 401 -5.29 -23.56 -1.15
C SER A 401 -6.36 -24.64 -1.03
N PRO A 402 -6.79 -25.29 -2.14
CA PRO A 402 -8.13 -25.85 -2.21
C PRO A 402 -8.31 -26.77 -1.02
N THR A 403 -9.19 -26.37 -0.09
CA THR A 403 -9.45 -27.17 1.09
C THR A 403 -10.17 -28.40 0.59
N THR A 404 -9.46 -29.53 0.56
CA THR A 404 -10.09 -30.78 0.19
C THR A 404 -10.93 -31.22 1.37
N SER A 405 -12.24 -31.34 1.16
CA SER A 405 -13.20 -31.86 2.14
C SER A 405 -13.68 -33.23 1.70
N ILE A 406 -13.50 -34.22 2.56
CA ILE A 406 -13.97 -35.59 2.35
C ILE A 406 -14.97 -35.91 3.47
N TRP A 407 -16.21 -36.16 3.10
CA TRP A 407 -17.25 -36.62 4.01
C TRP A 407 -17.58 -38.08 3.75
N MET A 408 -17.69 -38.87 4.81
CA MET A 408 -18.14 -40.27 4.77
C MET A 408 -18.89 -40.62 6.04
N LYS A 409 -19.57 -41.76 6.04
CA LYS A 409 -20.32 -42.25 7.20
C LYS A 409 -20.06 -43.73 7.45
N ILE A 410 -19.91 -44.10 8.72
CA ILE A 410 -19.76 -45.50 9.12
C ILE A 410 -20.95 -46.34 8.63
N GLY A 411 -20.66 -47.46 7.97
CA GLY A 411 -21.67 -48.36 7.41
C GLY A 411 -22.32 -47.87 6.11
N SER A 412 -21.92 -46.71 5.58
CA SER A 412 -22.41 -46.18 4.30
C SER A 412 -21.32 -46.21 3.23
N GLY A 413 -21.68 -46.59 2.00
CA GLY A 413 -20.80 -46.49 0.84
C GLY A 413 -20.67 -45.06 0.28
N ALA A 414 -21.49 -44.10 0.73
CA ALA A 414 -21.44 -42.74 0.21
C ALA A 414 -20.14 -42.02 0.63
N LEU A 415 -19.44 -41.44 -0.34
CA LEU A 415 -18.23 -40.65 -0.17
C LEU A 415 -18.40 -39.31 -0.89
N THR A 416 -18.41 -38.20 -0.17
CA THR A 416 -18.53 -36.87 -0.78
C THR A 416 -17.18 -36.17 -0.74
N ILE A 417 -16.64 -35.84 -1.91
CA ILE A 417 -15.36 -35.13 -2.07
C ILE A 417 -15.67 -33.77 -2.66
N ASN A 418 -15.35 -32.70 -1.94
CA ASN A 418 -15.58 -31.31 -2.36
C ASN A 418 -17.03 -31.07 -2.85
N GLY A 419 -18.00 -31.64 -2.14
CA GLY A 419 -19.43 -31.52 -2.48
C GLY A 419 -19.94 -32.50 -3.55
N THR A 420 -19.07 -33.26 -4.22
CA THR A 420 -19.46 -34.27 -5.20
C THR A 420 -19.48 -35.65 -4.57
N THR A 421 -20.62 -36.33 -4.61
CA THR A 421 -20.78 -37.68 -4.05
C THR A 421 -20.39 -38.76 -5.07
N THR A 422 -19.51 -39.67 -4.65
CA THR A 422 -19.21 -40.95 -5.28
C THR A 422 -19.55 -42.10 -4.31
N TRP A 423 -19.43 -43.34 -4.78
CA TRP A 423 -19.78 -44.53 -4.02
C TRP A 423 -18.60 -45.48 -3.88
N MET A 424 -18.32 -45.84 -2.63
CA MET A 424 -17.38 -46.87 -2.23
C MET A 424 -18.05 -48.24 -2.30
N ASP A 425 -17.33 -49.24 -2.79
CA ASP A 425 -17.77 -50.63 -2.79
C ASP A 425 -17.61 -51.33 -1.43
N VAL A 426 -16.84 -50.73 -0.51
CA VAL A 426 -16.72 -51.15 0.88
C VAL A 426 -16.88 -49.92 1.78
N ALA A 427 -17.86 -49.96 2.68
CA ALA A 427 -18.12 -48.87 3.62
C ALA A 427 -17.06 -48.81 4.74
N PRO A 428 -16.77 -47.61 5.28
CA PRO A 428 -16.01 -47.45 6.51
C PRO A 428 -16.68 -48.19 7.67
N PHE A 429 -15.89 -48.78 8.55
CA PHE A 429 -16.41 -49.57 9.68
C PHE A 429 -15.55 -49.40 10.93
N MET A 430 -16.13 -49.75 12.07
CA MET A 430 -15.43 -49.79 13.35
C MET A 430 -15.08 -51.23 13.71
N LYS A 431 -13.84 -51.47 14.15
CA LYS A 431 -13.37 -52.76 14.64
C LYS A 431 -12.35 -52.54 15.76
N ASP A 432 -12.53 -53.22 16.89
CA ASP A 432 -11.62 -53.17 18.04
C ASP A 432 -11.29 -51.73 18.49
N GLY A 433 -12.31 -50.86 18.51
CA GLY A 433 -12.18 -49.44 18.88
C GLY A 433 -11.50 -48.55 17.83
N ASN A 434 -11.17 -49.09 16.65
CA ASN A 434 -10.55 -48.35 15.55
C ASN A 434 -11.51 -48.20 14.37
N THR A 435 -11.54 -47.01 13.78
CA THR A 435 -12.27 -46.75 12.54
C THR A 435 -11.37 -47.07 11.35
N PHE A 436 -11.85 -47.94 10.45
CA PHE A 436 -11.17 -48.36 9.24
C PHE A 436 -11.83 -47.77 8.00
N ILE A 437 -11.00 -47.28 7.08
CA ILE A 437 -11.42 -46.62 5.84
C ILE A 437 -10.67 -47.26 4.67
N PRO A 438 -11.31 -47.46 3.49
CA PRO A 438 -10.61 -48.04 2.36
C PRO A 438 -9.59 -47.05 1.78
N LEU A 439 -8.32 -47.47 1.75
CA LEU A 439 -7.17 -46.64 1.38
C LEU A 439 -7.27 -46.08 -0.04
N ARG A 440 -7.81 -46.88 -0.98
CA ARG A 440 -7.95 -46.49 -2.39
C ARG A 440 -8.75 -45.20 -2.55
N TYR A 441 -9.93 -45.17 -1.95
CA TYR A 441 -10.83 -44.03 -2.08
C TYR A 441 -10.28 -42.77 -1.43
N LEU A 442 -9.54 -42.91 -0.32
CA LEU A 442 -8.85 -41.77 0.29
C LEU A 442 -7.71 -41.25 -0.62
N GLY A 443 -6.89 -42.15 -1.17
CA GLY A 443 -5.78 -41.78 -2.05
C GLY A 443 -6.27 -41.11 -3.33
N GLU A 444 -7.24 -41.72 -4.01
CA GLU A 444 -7.81 -41.18 -5.24
C GLU A 444 -8.54 -39.84 -5.01
N ALA A 445 -9.20 -39.66 -3.84
CA ALA A 445 -9.84 -38.40 -3.47
C ALA A 445 -8.88 -37.21 -3.37
N ILE A 446 -7.58 -37.47 -3.21
CA ILE A 446 -6.53 -36.45 -3.09
C ILE A 446 -5.59 -36.45 -4.31
N GLY A 447 -5.99 -37.11 -5.40
CA GLY A 447 -5.23 -37.19 -6.64
C GLY A 447 -4.06 -38.18 -6.63
N ALA A 448 -3.98 -39.07 -5.64
CA ALA A 448 -2.93 -40.07 -5.55
C ALA A 448 -3.24 -41.32 -6.40
N GLU A 449 -2.20 -41.89 -7.01
CA GLU A 449 -2.28 -43.18 -7.67
C GLU A 449 -2.19 -44.31 -6.63
N VAL A 450 -3.16 -45.23 -6.63
CA VAL A 450 -3.17 -46.39 -5.71
C VAL A 450 -3.06 -47.71 -6.46
N THR A 451 -1.93 -48.40 -6.29
CA THR A 451 -1.65 -49.69 -6.91
C THR A 451 -1.55 -50.81 -5.87
N TRP A 452 -1.80 -52.05 -6.30
CA TRP A 452 -1.81 -53.24 -5.45
C TRP A 452 -0.97 -54.34 -6.09
N ASP A 453 -0.07 -54.93 -5.30
CA ASP A 453 0.66 -56.14 -5.66
C ASP A 453 0.14 -57.33 -4.84
N ALA A 454 -0.45 -58.29 -5.55
CA ALA A 454 -1.02 -59.49 -4.94
C ALA A 454 0.05 -60.47 -4.45
N ALA A 455 1.23 -60.52 -5.08
CA ALA A 455 2.28 -61.47 -4.70
C ALA A 455 2.92 -61.11 -3.35
N SER A 456 3.10 -59.81 -3.10
CA SER A 456 3.67 -59.28 -1.86
C SER A 456 2.61 -58.81 -0.83
N GLN A 457 1.33 -58.84 -1.20
CA GLN A 457 0.22 -58.29 -0.40
C GLN A 457 0.47 -56.83 0.03
N THR A 458 0.87 -55.99 -0.94
CA THR A 458 1.30 -54.62 -0.71
C THR A 458 0.47 -53.62 -1.51
N ALA A 459 0.02 -52.55 -0.85
CA ALA A 459 -0.57 -51.38 -1.51
C ALA A 459 0.44 -50.23 -1.56
N TRP A 460 0.54 -49.59 -2.72
CA TRP A 460 1.38 -48.42 -2.95
C TRP A 460 0.50 -47.21 -3.26
N VAL A 461 0.81 -46.08 -2.63
CA VAL A 461 0.15 -44.79 -2.86
C VAL A 461 1.18 -43.77 -3.29
N LYS A 462 1.00 -43.13 -4.46
CA LYS A 462 1.94 -42.16 -5.03
C LYS A 462 1.26 -40.82 -5.29
N THR A 463 1.86 -39.72 -4.83
CA THR A 463 1.37 -38.34 -5.06
C THR A 463 2.48 -37.32 -4.91
N GLY A 464 2.58 -36.33 -5.81
CA GLY A 464 3.51 -35.19 -5.69
C GLY A 464 4.96 -35.57 -5.34
N GLY A 465 5.49 -36.62 -5.98
CA GLY A 465 6.83 -37.16 -5.72
C GLY A 465 7.00 -38.05 -4.49
N ASN A 466 5.97 -38.18 -3.63
CA ASN A 466 6.00 -39.04 -2.45
C ASN A 466 5.46 -40.44 -2.75
N THR A 467 6.01 -41.45 -2.07
CA THR A 467 5.59 -42.84 -2.16
C THR A 467 5.33 -43.40 -0.77
N ALA A 468 4.14 -43.95 -0.57
CA ALA A 468 3.71 -44.61 0.66
C ALA A 468 3.42 -46.09 0.41
N THR A 469 3.93 -46.97 1.28
CA THR A 469 3.83 -48.43 1.14
C THR A 469 3.16 -49.06 2.35
N PHE A 470 2.14 -49.89 2.09
CA PHE A 470 1.28 -50.50 3.10
C PHE A 470 1.26 -52.02 2.92
N TRP A 471 1.62 -52.77 3.97
CA TRP A 471 1.61 -54.24 3.96
C TRP A 471 0.45 -54.78 4.79
N ILE A 472 -0.31 -55.72 4.25
CA ILE A 472 -1.38 -56.37 5.00
C ILE A 472 -0.81 -57.10 6.23
N GLY A 473 -1.48 -56.95 7.37
CA GLY A 473 -1.12 -57.54 8.66
C GLY A 473 -0.03 -56.78 9.42
N LYS A 474 0.55 -55.71 8.88
CA LYS A 474 1.58 -54.93 9.57
C LYS A 474 0.99 -53.70 10.25
N PRO A 475 1.42 -53.36 11.49
CA PRO A 475 0.98 -52.17 12.21
C PRO A 475 1.79 -50.90 11.85
N TYR A 476 2.48 -50.91 10.70
CA TYR A 476 3.34 -49.83 10.24
C TYR A 476 3.24 -49.70 8.71
N MET A 477 3.70 -48.55 8.20
CA MET A 477 3.85 -48.26 6.77
C MET A 477 5.20 -47.60 6.50
N GLU A 478 5.58 -47.45 5.24
CA GLU A 478 6.78 -46.67 4.85
C GLU A 478 6.40 -45.46 4.00
N LEU A 479 6.87 -44.28 4.40
CA LEU A 479 6.76 -43.05 3.61
C LEU A 479 8.15 -42.66 3.11
N ASN A 480 8.35 -42.67 1.80
CA ASN A 480 9.64 -42.40 1.15
C ASN A 480 10.79 -43.26 1.74
N GLY A 481 10.51 -44.53 2.00
CA GLY A 481 11.45 -45.49 2.60
C GLY A 481 11.65 -45.34 4.11
N GLN A 482 11.00 -44.38 4.76
CA GLN A 482 11.03 -44.26 6.23
C GLN A 482 9.83 -44.96 6.86
N ARG A 483 10.09 -45.91 7.75
CA ARG A 483 9.06 -46.58 8.53
C ARG A 483 8.32 -45.61 9.46
N LYS A 484 6.99 -45.69 9.44
CA LYS A 484 6.04 -44.95 10.30
C LYS A 484 5.10 -45.93 10.99
N GLU A 485 5.04 -45.85 12.32
CA GLU A 485 4.14 -46.69 13.11
C GLU A 485 2.69 -46.19 12.98
N ILE A 486 1.76 -47.11 12.71
CA ILE A 486 0.31 -46.86 12.66
C ILE A 486 -0.35 -47.33 13.97
N GLY A 487 0.26 -48.30 14.65
CA GLY A 487 -0.20 -48.84 15.93
C GLY A 487 -1.34 -49.85 15.82
N THR A 488 -1.90 -50.07 14.63
CA THR A 488 -2.93 -51.09 14.36
C THR A 488 -2.67 -51.73 13.00
N PRO A 489 -2.79 -53.07 12.85
CA PRO A 489 -2.54 -53.75 11.58
C PRO A 489 -3.40 -53.23 10.44
N ILE A 490 -2.78 -53.00 9.28
CA ILE A 490 -3.48 -52.78 8.00
C ILE A 490 -4.19 -54.09 7.63
N ILE A 491 -5.46 -54.02 7.24
CA ILE A 491 -6.26 -55.23 6.97
C ILE A 491 -6.81 -55.24 5.55
N LEU A 492 -7.02 -56.45 5.01
CA LEU A 492 -7.72 -56.67 3.76
C LEU A 492 -9.15 -57.11 4.10
N GLN A 493 -10.14 -56.27 3.77
CA GLN A 493 -11.55 -56.56 4.03
C GLN A 493 -12.41 -56.05 2.88
N GLY A 494 -13.35 -56.90 2.43
CA GLY A 494 -14.18 -56.62 1.26
C GLY A 494 -13.36 -56.48 -0.04
N GLY A 495 -12.20 -57.13 -0.12
CA GLY A 495 -11.28 -56.99 -1.27
C GLY A 495 -10.56 -55.64 -1.36
N ARG A 496 -10.58 -54.84 -0.27
CA ARG A 496 -9.95 -53.52 -0.20
C ARG A 496 -8.99 -53.44 0.98
N THR A 497 -7.85 -52.78 0.77
CA THR A 497 -6.91 -52.41 1.83
C THR A 497 -7.55 -51.35 2.72
N GLN A 498 -7.68 -51.66 4.00
CA GLN A 498 -8.29 -50.79 5.01
C GLN A 498 -7.20 -50.25 5.93
N VAL A 499 -7.23 -48.94 6.17
CA VAL A 499 -6.30 -48.26 7.07
C VAL A 499 -7.05 -47.60 8.23
N PRO A 500 -6.46 -47.55 9.43
CA PRO A 500 -7.05 -46.83 10.55
C PRO A 500 -7.14 -45.32 10.26
N LEU A 501 -8.27 -44.69 10.57
CA LEU A 501 -8.49 -43.25 10.41
C LEU A 501 -7.44 -42.41 11.14
N ARG A 502 -6.95 -42.87 12.30
CA ARG A 502 -5.91 -42.18 13.09
C ARG A 502 -4.62 -41.92 12.30
N PHE A 503 -4.25 -42.80 11.37
CA PHE A 503 -3.11 -42.58 10.48
C PHE A 503 -3.29 -41.30 9.65
N ILE A 504 -4.51 -41.03 9.18
CA ILE A 504 -4.84 -39.89 8.34
C ILE A 504 -4.67 -38.58 9.13
N THR A 505 -4.99 -38.60 10.43
CA THR A 505 -4.90 -37.41 11.30
C THR A 505 -3.47 -37.14 11.74
N GLU A 506 -2.79 -38.16 12.26
CA GLU A 506 -1.49 -38.01 12.94
C GLU A 506 -0.30 -37.96 11.97
N LEU A 507 -0.35 -38.75 10.88
CA LEU A 507 0.76 -38.86 9.94
C LEU A 507 0.59 -37.98 8.71
N LEU A 508 -0.65 -37.77 8.27
CA LEU A 508 -0.94 -36.96 7.07
C LEU A 508 -1.44 -35.55 7.40
N GLY A 509 -1.68 -35.22 8.67
CA GLY A 509 -2.05 -33.87 9.10
C GLY A 509 -3.39 -33.38 8.58
N TRP A 510 -4.38 -34.27 8.47
CA TRP A 510 -5.77 -33.89 8.16
C TRP A 510 -6.54 -33.60 9.45
N ASP A 511 -7.35 -32.54 9.42
CA ASP A 511 -8.32 -32.27 10.46
C ASP A 511 -9.50 -33.23 10.33
N VAL A 512 -9.97 -33.75 11.46
CA VAL A 512 -11.07 -34.71 11.49
C VAL A 512 -12.15 -34.26 12.45
N LYS A 513 -13.36 -34.14 11.91
CA LYS A 513 -14.57 -33.90 12.68
C LYS A 513 -15.44 -35.15 12.66
N TRP A 514 -15.73 -35.64 13.85
CA TRP A 514 -16.67 -36.73 14.06
C TRP A 514 -18.04 -36.17 14.47
N ASN A 515 -19.11 -36.79 13.98
CA ASN A 515 -20.47 -36.51 14.41
C ASN A 515 -21.06 -37.73 15.13
N ASP A 516 -21.20 -37.63 16.45
CA ASP A 516 -21.71 -38.72 17.29
C ASP A 516 -23.19 -39.03 17.05
N THR A 517 -23.95 -38.12 16.45
CA THR A 517 -25.40 -38.30 16.23
C THR A 517 -25.67 -39.19 15.01
N ASP A 518 -24.88 -39.04 13.95
CA ASP A 518 -25.11 -39.73 12.69
C ASP A 518 -23.93 -40.60 12.22
N TRP A 519 -22.87 -40.70 13.04
CA TRP A 519 -21.65 -41.48 12.79
C TRP A 519 -20.91 -41.07 11.50
N SER A 520 -21.02 -39.78 11.13
CA SER A 520 -20.27 -39.24 10.01
C SER A 520 -18.90 -38.70 10.40
N ILE A 521 -18.01 -38.72 9.41
CA ILE A 521 -16.61 -38.32 9.48
C ILE A 521 -16.41 -37.27 8.39
N THR A 522 -15.91 -36.10 8.79
CA THR A 522 -15.46 -35.07 7.85
C THR A 522 -13.95 -34.91 7.99
N LEU A 523 -13.21 -35.14 6.91
CA LEU A 523 -11.78 -34.89 6.80
C LEU A 523 -11.59 -33.57 6.05
N THR A 524 -10.75 -32.66 6.56
CA THR A 524 -10.39 -31.43 5.87
C THR A 524 -8.89 -31.21 5.89
N LYS A 525 -8.32 -30.75 4.76
CA LYS A 525 -6.91 -30.34 4.71
C LYS A 525 -6.69 -29.27 3.65
N GLN A 526 -5.87 -28.28 3.99
CA GLN A 526 -5.39 -27.28 3.04
C GLN A 526 -4.32 -27.92 2.14
N MET A 527 -4.52 -27.90 0.82
CA MET A 527 -3.56 -28.43 -0.14
C MET A 527 -2.56 -27.34 -0.54
N ALA A 528 -1.25 -27.58 -0.36
CA ALA A 528 -0.24 -26.67 -0.90
C ALA A 528 -0.32 -26.64 -2.44
N MET A 529 -0.33 -25.45 -3.05
CA MET A 529 -0.23 -25.35 -4.50
C MET A 529 1.15 -25.83 -4.96
N GLU A 530 1.20 -26.93 -5.72
CA GLU A 530 2.40 -27.25 -6.49
C GLU A 530 2.53 -26.20 -7.61
N MET A 531 3.50 -25.31 -7.49
CA MET A 531 3.90 -24.45 -8.60
C MET A 531 4.50 -25.35 -9.69
N GLY A 532 3.70 -25.65 -10.71
CA GLY A 532 4.13 -26.42 -11.87
C GLY A 532 5.40 -25.84 -12.45
N HIS A 533 6.50 -26.59 -12.34
CA HIS A 533 7.70 -26.31 -13.11
C HIS A 533 7.40 -26.79 -14.53
N SER A 534 7.12 -25.85 -15.45
CA SER A 534 7.15 -26.16 -16.88
C SER A 534 8.61 -26.35 -17.28
N HIS A 535 8.94 -27.56 -17.70
CA HIS A 535 10.17 -27.89 -18.41
C HIS A 535 10.26 -27.23 -19.77
#